data_AF-A0A3R8U7K4-F1
#
_entry.id   AF-A0A3R8U7K4-F1
#
_cell.length_a   1.000
_cell.length_b   1.000
_cell.length_c   1.000
_cell.angle_alpha   90.00
_cell.angle_beta   90.00
_cell.angle_gamma   90.00
#
_symmetry.space_group_name_H-M   'P 1'
#
loop_
_entity.id
_entity.type
_entity.pdbx_description
1 polymer ?
#
loop_
_entity_poly.entity_id
_entity_poly.type
_entity_poly.pdbx_seq_one_letter_code
_entity_poly.pdbx_strand_id
1 'polypeptide(L)'
;MTISRPWLGRGGFPPHVVRQPRPATERKLTIGEIAMAQKVFAASVKYDAVRVHKGRFLPGSGDNAMTPFGEMYFPPNEYRDDFSLGADSAKIWFIHEMAHVWQYHLGLCVMCNGITLGFRGGYGEGAPAYDYDPVLDKDKKLPDFNMEQQGDLIAHYFDARHLAGNGKLHARRVGLLPFYEAVLADFLKNPADAKLLPKHARVGR
;
A
#
# COMPACT_ATOMS: atom_id res chain seq x y z
N MET A 1 -56.40 -41.75 -17.53
CA MET A 1 -56.23 -40.98 -18.79
C MET A 1 -55.28 -39.83 -18.49
N THR A 2 -54.33 -39.65 -19.41
CA THR A 2 -53.11 -38.84 -19.35
C THR A 2 -53.36 -37.33 -19.34
N ILE A 3 -52.30 -36.56 -19.04
CA ILE A 3 -51.89 -35.21 -19.52
C ILE A 3 -51.81 -34.18 -18.37
N SER A 4 -50.64 -33.80 -17.82
CA SER A 4 -49.50 -32.96 -18.30
C SER A 4 -49.51 -31.56 -17.63
N ARG A 5 -48.35 -31.11 -17.14
CA ARG A 5 -48.07 -29.80 -16.51
C ARG A 5 -48.17 -28.62 -17.51
N PRO A 6 -48.26 -27.36 -17.01
CA PRO A 6 -47.13 -26.44 -17.17
C PRO A 6 -46.85 -25.49 -15.99
N TRP A 7 -45.71 -24.80 -16.11
CA TRP A 7 -45.00 -23.85 -15.23
C TRP A 7 -45.48 -22.38 -15.31
N LEU A 8 -45.16 -21.57 -14.29
CA LEU A 8 -44.75 -20.12 -14.24
C LEU A 8 -45.16 -19.52 -12.86
N GLY A 9 -44.39 -18.77 -12.07
CA GLY A 9 -43.01 -18.27 -12.13
C GLY A 9 -42.64 -17.46 -10.85
N ARG A 10 -41.34 -17.50 -10.51
CA ARG A 10 -40.43 -16.56 -9.80
C ARG A 10 -40.90 -15.63 -8.67
N GLY A 11 -40.06 -15.58 -7.63
CA GLY A 11 -39.91 -14.41 -6.74
C GLY A 11 -38.95 -14.62 -5.57
N GLY A 12 -37.66 -14.89 -5.82
CA GLY A 12 -36.62 -14.90 -4.78
C GLY A 12 -35.83 -13.58 -4.76
N PHE A 13 -35.80 -12.89 -3.62
CA PHE A 13 -34.94 -11.72 -3.40
C PHE A 13 -33.46 -12.14 -3.34
N PRO A 14 -32.54 -11.45 -4.04
CA PRO A 14 -31.11 -11.68 -3.87
C PRO A 14 -30.58 -10.92 -2.63
N PRO A 15 -29.49 -11.39 -1.99
CA PRO A 15 -28.85 -10.66 -0.91
C PRO A 15 -28.24 -9.36 -1.45
N HIS A 16 -28.49 -8.26 -0.76
CA HIS A 16 -27.90 -6.95 -1.06
C HIS A 16 -26.38 -7.00 -0.87
N VAL A 17 -25.65 -7.22 -1.96
CA VAL A 17 -24.25 -6.80 -2.05
C VAL A 17 -24.27 -5.27 -2.05
N VAL A 18 -23.84 -4.66 -0.94
CA VAL A 18 -23.58 -3.23 -0.88
C VAL A 18 -22.44 -2.94 -1.87
N ARG A 19 -22.80 -2.51 -3.08
CA ARG A 19 -21.83 -1.95 -4.03
C ARG A 19 -21.32 -0.65 -3.44
N GLN A 20 -20.05 -0.61 -3.09
CA GLN A 20 -19.37 0.63 -2.75
C GLN A 20 -19.48 1.63 -3.93
N PRO A 21 -19.51 2.95 -3.67
CA PRO A 21 -19.48 3.93 -4.74
C PRO A 21 -18.22 3.69 -5.57
N ARG A 22 -18.37 3.46 -6.89
CA ARG A 22 -17.20 3.31 -7.75
C ARG A 22 -16.45 4.64 -7.79
N PRO A 23 -15.13 4.65 -7.60
CA PRO A 23 -14.29 5.78 -7.98
C PRO A 23 -14.62 6.18 -9.43
N ALA A 24 -14.71 7.48 -9.70
CA ALA A 24 -15.22 7.98 -10.98
C ALA A 24 -14.35 7.54 -12.17
N THR A 25 -13.09 7.16 -11.93
CA THR A 25 -12.19 6.55 -12.92
C THR A 25 -11.23 5.56 -12.24
N GLU A 26 -11.14 4.35 -12.78
CA GLU A 26 -10.10 3.36 -12.45
C GLU A 26 -9.14 3.22 -13.64
N ARG A 27 -7.88 2.90 -13.36
CA ARG A 27 -6.89 2.56 -14.40
C ARG A 27 -5.91 1.50 -13.95
N LYS A 28 -5.25 0.88 -14.93
CA LYS A 28 -4.05 0.07 -14.69
C LYS A 28 -2.86 0.98 -14.38
N LEU A 29 -1.79 0.39 -13.87
CA LEU A 29 -0.49 1.04 -13.78
C LEU A 29 0.00 1.47 -15.17
N THR A 30 0.64 2.63 -15.25
CA THR A 30 1.35 3.05 -16.46
C THR A 30 2.66 2.27 -16.60
N ILE A 31 3.25 2.28 -17.80
CA ILE A 31 4.57 1.67 -18.02
C ILE A 31 5.63 2.31 -17.11
N GLY A 32 5.56 3.63 -16.91
CA GLY A 32 6.47 4.36 -16.03
C GLY A 32 6.32 3.96 -14.56
N GLU A 33 5.08 3.78 -14.07
CA GLU A 33 4.80 3.31 -12.71
C GLU A 33 5.26 1.87 -12.48
N ILE A 34 5.05 0.99 -13.47
CA ILE A 34 5.55 -0.39 -13.42
C ILE A 34 7.07 -0.38 -13.33
N ALA A 35 7.74 0.34 -14.23
CA ALA A 35 9.20 0.42 -14.24
C ALA A 35 9.75 1.03 -12.93
N MET A 36 9.04 2.00 -12.34
CA MET A 36 9.39 2.59 -11.06
C MET A 36 9.25 1.59 -9.91
N ALA A 37 8.12 0.88 -9.82
CA ALA A 37 7.87 -0.11 -8.77
C ALA A 37 8.77 -1.36 -8.89
N GLN A 38 9.13 -1.76 -10.11
CA GLN A 38 10.04 -2.89 -10.36
C GLN A 38 11.44 -2.66 -9.80
N LYS A 39 11.88 -1.41 -9.62
CA LYS A 39 13.16 -1.11 -8.95
C LYS A 39 13.19 -1.58 -7.49
N VAL A 40 12.02 -1.71 -6.86
CA VAL A 40 11.87 -2.00 -5.43
C VAL A 40 11.32 -3.41 -5.21
N PHE A 41 10.23 -3.75 -5.89
CA PHE A 41 9.51 -5.01 -5.66
C PHE A 41 9.88 -6.10 -6.68
N ALA A 42 10.76 -5.82 -7.64
CA ALA A 42 11.20 -6.76 -8.68
C ALA A 42 10.03 -7.45 -9.38
N ALA A 43 9.90 -8.78 -9.25
CA ALA A 43 8.80 -9.56 -9.82
C ALA A 43 7.82 -10.09 -8.75
N SER A 44 7.90 -9.62 -7.50
CA SER A 44 7.05 -10.12 -6.40
C SER A 44 5.59 -9.64 -6.48
N VAL A 45 5.29 -8.70 -7.37
CA VAL A 45 3.96 -8.12 -7.57
C VAL A 45 3.47 -8.44 -8.98
N LYS A 46 2.19 -8.85 -9.09
CA LYS A 46 1.49 -8.99 -10.38
C LYS A 46 1.00 -7.62 -10.85
N TYR A 47 1.89 -6.82 -11.43
CA TYR A 47 1.62 -5.42 -11.77
C TYR A 47 0.43 -5.19 -12.71
N ASP A 48 0.13 -6.15 -13.60
CA ASP A 48 -0.98 -6.11 -14.54
C ASP A 48 -2.36 -6.20 -13.86
N ALA A 49 -2.42 -6.79 -12.66
CA ALA A 49 -3.62 -6.91 -11.84
C ALA A 49 -3.90 -5.65 -11.01
N VAL A 50 -2.88 -4.83 -10.74
CA VAL A 50 -3.01 -3.65 -9.88
C VAL A 50 -3.89 -2.58 -10.52
N ARG A 51 -4.72 -1.94 -9.69
CA ARG A 51 -5.61 -0.83 -10.09
C ARG A 51 -5.34 0.40 -9.25
N VAL A 52 -5.40 1.56 -9.91
CA VAL A 52 -5.33 2.89 -9.31
C VAL A 52 -6.66 3.58 -9.54
N HIS A 53 -7.24 4.06 -8.47
CA HIS A 53 -8.56 4.69 -8.46
C HIS A 53 -8.45 6.17 -8.14
N LYS A 54 -9.16 6.99 -8.93
CA LYS A 54 -9.40 8.39 -8.59
C LYS A 54 -10.65 8.51 -7.74
N GLY A 55 -10.46 8.51 -6.43
CA GLY A 55 -11.55 8.58 -5.47
C GLY A 55 -11.10 8.10 -4.09
N ARG A 56 -11.80 8.60 -3.06
CA ARG A 56 -11.58 8.15 -1.69
C ARG A 56 -12.17 6.75 -1.52
N PHE A 57 -11.47 5.88 -0.79
CA PHE A 57 -12.00 4.56 -0.44
C PHE A 57 -13.09 4.66 0.65
N LEU A 58 -12.83 5.41 1.73
CA LEU A 58 -13.84 5.68 2.77
C LEU A 58 -14.29 7.15 2.74
N PRO A 59 -15.60 7.43 2.92
CA PRO A 59 -16.07 8.78 3.18
C PRO A 59 -15.37 9.37 4.41
N GLY A 60 -14.89 10.60 4.31
CA GLY A 60 -14.23 11.29 5.43
C GLY A 60 -12.76 10.94 5.65
N SER A 61 -12.11 10.15 4.78
CA SER A 61 -10.69 9.79 4.91
C SER A 61 -9.69 10.95 4.68
N GLY A 62 -10.16 12.20 4.62
CA GLY A 62 -9.34 13.37 4.27
C GLY A 62 -8.59 13.14 2.97
N ASP A 63 -7.42 13.75 2.81
CA ASP A 63 -6.54 13.58 1.65
C ASP A 63 -5.57 12.39 1.76
N ASN A 64 -5.95 11.35 2.52
CA ASN A 64 -5.15 10.13 2.59
C ASN A 64 -5.51 9.17 1.46
N ALA A 65 -4.49 8.52 0.90
CA ALA A 65 -4.66 7.37 0.04
C ALA A 65 -4.88 6.12 0.89
N MET A 66 -5.49 5.08 0.30
CA MET A 66 -5.72 3.81 0.97
C MET A 66 -5.54 2.66 -0.01
N THR A 67 -4.95 1.55 0.46
CA THR A 67 -4.72 0.35 -0.36
C THR A 67 -5.20 -0.93 0.34
N PRO A 68 -6.52 -1.10 0.58
CA PRO A 68 -7.03 -2.13 1.48
C PRO A 68 -7.01 -3.56 0.91
N PHE A 69 -7.12 -3.70 -0.41
CA PHE A 69 -7.34 -4.98 -1.10
C PHE A 69 -6.43 -5.15 -2.35
N GLY A 70 -5.21 -4.61 -2.30
CA GLY A 70 -4.29 -4.65 -3.44
C GLY A 70 -4.61 -3.66 -4.56
N GLU A 71 -5.59 -2.78 -4.34
CA GLU A 71 -5.94 -1.67 -5.23
C GLU A 71 -5.76 -0.36 -4.48
N MET A 72 -5.22 0.64 -5.16
CA MET A 72 -4.86 1.92 -4.57
C MET A 72 -5.94 2.97 -4.85
N TYR A 73 -6.38 3.67 -3.82
CA TYR A 73 -7.41 4.71 -3.89
C TYR A 73 -6.81 6.05 -3.50
N PHE A 74 -6.64 6.94 -4.47
CA PHE A 74 -6.10 8.28 -4.23
C PHE A 74 -7.22 9.34 -4.20
N PRO A 75 -7.16 10.30 -3.26
CA PRO A 75 -7.95 11.54 -3.31
C PRO A 75 -7.96 12.15 -4.71
N PRO A 76 -9.07 12.75 -5.17
CA PRO A 76 -9.07 13.46 -6.45
C PRO A 76 -7.98 14.54 -6.58
N ASN A 77 -7.59 15.18 -5.48
CA ASN A 77 -6.55 16.22 -5.43
C ASN A 77 -5.13 15.65 -5.51
N GLU A 78 -4.93 14.40 -5.11
CA GLU A 78 -3.61 13.75 -5.06
C GLU A 78 -3.43 12.68 -6.14
N TYR A 79 -4.52 12.31 -6.80
CA TYR A 79 -4.50 11.42 -7.95
C TYR A 79 -3.71 12.05 -9.11
N ARG A 80 -2.92 11.22 -9.78
CA ARG A 80 -2.16 11.57 -10.99
C ARG A 80 -2.41 10.53 -12.07
N ASP A 81 -2.44 10.96 -13.32
CA ASP A 81 -2.58 10.05 -14.47
C ASP A 81 -1.33 9.17 -14.64
N ASP A 82 -0.17 9.67 -14.24
CA ASP A 82 1.08 8.92 -14.11
C ASP A 82 1.90 9.46 -12.93
N PHE A 83 2.03 8.68 -11.86
CA PHE A 83 2.82 9.07 -10.69
C PHE A 83 4.32 9.10 -10.96
N SER A 84 4.81 8.34 -11.95
CA SER A 84 6.23 8.30 -12.30
C SER A 84 6.74 9.60 -12.94
N LEU A 85 5.82 10.39 -13.50
CA LEU A 85 6.08 11.73 -14.06
C LEU A 85 5.87 12.86 -13.03
N GLY A 86 5.41 12.53 -11.82
CA GLY A 86 5.13 13.50 -10.77
C GLY A 86 6.39 14.04 -10.08
N ALA A 87 6.18 14.91 -9.10
CA ALA A 87 7.22 15.31 -8.16
C ALA A 87 7.70 14.09 -7.33
N ASP A 88 8.91 14.17 -6.78
CA ASP A 88 9.49 13.07 -6.02
C ASP A 88 8.62 12.67 -4.81
N SER A 89 7.95 13.62 -4.14
CA SER A 89 6.98 13.31 -3.08
C SER A 89 5.84 12.40 -3.55
N ALA A 90 5.34 12.61 -4.77
CA ALA A 90 4.28 11.78 -5.34
C ALA A 90 4.78 10.38 -5.70
N LYS A 91 6.01 10.26 -6.20
CA LYS A 91 6.64 8.96 -6.48
C LYS A 91 6.86 8.15 -5.20
N ILE A 92 7.34 8.81 -4.14
CA ILE A 92 7.59 8.20 -2.83
C ILE A 92 6.27 7.71 -2.23
N TRP A 93 5.23 8.55 -2.25
CA TRP A 93 3.92 8.15 -1.75
C TRP A 93 3.32 7.01 -2.57
N PHE A 94 3.46 7.02 -3.90
CA PHE A 94 3.04 5.90 -4.73
C PHE A 94 3.77 4.60 -4.36
N ILE A 95 5.07 4.65 -4.06
CA ILE A 95 5.83 3.47 -3.62
C ILE A 95 5.37 2.97 -2.23
N HIS A 96 4.97 3.88 -1.33
CA HIS A 96 4.33 3.50 -0.06
C HIS A 96 3.05 2.70 -0.30
N GLU A 97 2.15 3.19 -1.15
CA GLU A 97 0.92 2.47 -1.49
C GLU A 97 1.21 1.13 -2.19
N MET A 98 2.23 1.08 -3.06
CA MET A 98 2.69 -0.18 -3.65
C MET A 98 3.23 -1.18 -2.61
N ALA A 99 3.76 -0.73 -1.47
CA ALA A 99 4.14 -1.62 -0.38
C ALA A 99 2.91 -2.32 0.22
N HIS A 100 1.77 -1.63 0.31
CA HIS A 100 0.51 -2.26 0.73
C HIS A 100 -0.04 -3.22 -0.32
N VAL A 101 0.10 -2.92 -1.63
CA VAL A 101 -0.21 -3.89 -2.70
C VAL A 101 0.65 -5.15 -2.55
N TRP A 102 1.95 -4.97 -2.34
CA TRP A 102 2.90 -6.05 -2.11
C TRP A 102 2.53 -6.90 -0.88
N GLN A 103 2.22 -6.26 0.25
CA GLN A 103 1.77 -6.93 1.47
C GLN A 103 0.50 -7.76 1.23
N TYR A 104 -0.49 -7.18 0.54
CA TYR A 104 -1.73 -7.86 0.19
C TYR A 104 -1.48 -9.10 -0.69
N HIS A 105 -0.63 -8.97 -1.72
CA HIS A 105 -0.29 -10.09 -2.60
C HIS A 105 0.43 -11.24 -1.89
N LEU A 106 1.18 -10.96 -0.82
CA LEU A 106 1.80 -11.98 0.03
C LEU A 106 0.85 -12.54 1.10
N GLY A 107 -0.41 -12.08 1.15
CA GLY A 107 -1.46 -12.63 2.01
C GLY A 107 -1.76 -11.82 3.27
N LEU A 108 -1.22 -10.61 3.44
CA LEU A 108 -1.57 -9.76 4.56
C LEU A 108 -2.99 -9.20 4.39
N CYS A 109 -3.84 -9.30 5.42
CA CYS A 109 -5.06 -8.49 5.47
C CYS A 109 -4.69 -7.04 5.81
N VAL A 110 -4.36 -6.24 4.79
CA VAL A 110 -3.99 -4.82 4.94
C VAL A 110 -5.10 -4.03 5.63
N MET A 111 -6.36 -4.20 5.18
CA MET A 111 -7.52 -3.58 5.83
C MET A 111 -7.60 -3.90 7.34
N CYS A 112 -7.45 -5.18 7.72
CA CYS A 112 -7.53 -5.60 9.12
C CYS A 112 -6.42 -4.97 9.97
N ASN A 113 -5.20 -4.89 9.42
CA ASN A 113 -4.06 -4.27 10.10
C ASN A 113 -4.26 -2.76 10.24
N GLY A 114 -4.72 -2.07 9.18
CA GLY A 114 -5.03 -0.64 9.24
C GLY A 114 -6.10 -0.33 10.29
N ILE A 115 -7.19 -1.11 10.33
CA ILE A 115 -8.22 -0.98 11.38
C ILE A 115 -7.60 -1.22 12.77
N THR A 116 -6.76 -2.23 12.93
CA THR A 116 -6.10 -2.55 14.21
C THR A 116 -5.16 -1.42 14.67
N LEU A 117 -4.38 -0.84 13.76
CA LEU A 117 -3.52 0.31 14.03
C LEU A 117 -4.36 1.54 14.41
N GLY A 118 -5.46 1.78 13.69
CA GLY A 118 -6.41 2.84 14.01
C GLY A 118 -6.99 2.72 15.43
N PHE A 119 -7.47 1.52 15.82
CA PHE A 119 -7.96 1.26 17.18
C PHE A 119 -6.88 1.41 18.26
N ARG A 120 -5.61 1.24 17.89
CA ARG A 120 -4.45 1.44 18.77
C ARG A 120 -3.95 2.89 18.78
N GLY A 121 -4.69 3.82 18.17
CA GLY A 121 -4.32 5.24 18.10
C GLY A 121 -3.22 5.56 17.08
N GLY A 122 -2.91 4.63 16.18
CA GLY A 122 -1.82 4.72 15.20
C GLY A 122 -1.89 5.93 14.26
N TYR A 123 -3.11 6.38 13.95
CA TYR A 123 -3.37 7.52 13.06
C TYR A 123 -3.80 8.79 13.80
N GLY A 124 -3.67 8.81 15.13
CA GLY A 124 -3.96 9.98 15.96
C GLY A 124 -2.87 11.03 15.90
N GLU A 125 -2.84 11.92 16.89
CA GLU A 125 -1.82 12.97 17.01
C GLU A 125 -0.41 12.38 16.96
N GLY A 126 0.46 12.93 16.10
CA GLY A 126 1.83 12.46 15.89
C GLY A 126 1.95 11.19 15.03
N ALA A 127 0.84 10.60 14.59
CA ALA A 127 0.79 9.44 13.69
C ALA A 127 1.77 8.30 14.09
N PRO A 128 1.67 7.76 15.32
CA PRO A 128 2.64 6.79 15.86
C PRO A 128 2.69 5.44 15.11
N ALA A 129 1.77 5.16 14.19
CA ALA A 129 1.89 4.03 13.27
C ALA A 129 3.07 4.16 12.31
N TYR A 130 3.57 5.37 12.06
CA TYR A 130 4.68 5.67 11.14
C TYR A 130 6.01 5.90 11.85
N ASP A 131 6.02 5.96 13.19
CA ASP A 131 7.20 6.33 13.97
C ASP A 131 8.23 5.19 14.00
N TYR A 132 9.44 5.42 13.49
CA TYR A 132 10.60 4.55 13.64
C TYR A 132 11.86 5.38 13.86
N ASP A 133 12.83 4.84 14.59
CA ASP A 133 14.05 5.53 14.97
C ASP A 133 15.28 4.74 14.50
N PRO A 134 16.03 5.23 13.50
CA PRO A 134 17.21 4.52 12.97
C PRO A 134 18.29 4.17 14.00
N VAL A 135 18.36 4.89 15.13
CA VAL A 135 19.33 4.64 16.19
C VAL A 135 18.85 3.50 17.08
N LEU A 136 17.59 3.53 17.49
CA LEU A 136 17.01 2.52 18.39
C LEU A 136 16.67 1.22 17.65
N ASP A 137 16.29 1.33 16.38
CA ASP A 137 15.80 0.22 15.57
C ASP A 137 16.89 -0.41 14.68
N LYS A 138 18.17 -0.04 14.88
CA LYS A 138 19.31 -0.48 14.04
C LYS A 138 19.46 -2.00 13.89
N ASP A 139 18.97 -2.77 14.85
CA ASP A 139 19.06 -4.23 14.87
C ASP A 139 17.73 -4.91 14.43
N LYS A 140 16.65 -4.15 14.25
CA LYS A 140 15.36 -4.66 13.76
C LYS A 140 15.46 -5.04 12.28
N LYS A 141 14.67 -6.02 11.87
CA LYS A 141 14.46 -6.39 10.46
C LYS A 141 13.07 -5.99 10.01
N LEU A 142 12.84 -5.93 8.69
CA LEU A 142 11.54 -5.50 8.13
C LEU A 142 10.31 -6.15 8.81
N PRO A 143 10.27 -7.46 9.13
CA PRO A 143 9.12 -8.08 9.81
C PRO A 143 8.81 -7.57 11.22
N ASP A 144 9.79 -6.92 11.87
CA ASP A 144 9.66 -6.38 13.23
C ASP A 144 8.98 -5.00 13.23
N PHE A 145 8.68 -4.46 12.06
CA PHE A 145 7.93 -3.22 11.86
C PHE A 145 6.47 -3.52 11.52
N ASN A 146 5.56 -2.61 11.89
CA ASN A 146 4.15 -2.69 11.50
C ASN A 146 3.97 -2.38 9.99
N MET A 147 2.76 -2.59 9.44
CA MET A 147 2.54 -2.45 7.99
C MET A 147 2.83 -1.05 7.43
N GLU A 148 2.59 0.01 8.20
CA GLU A 148 2.79 1.42 7.81
C GLU A 148 4.27 1.78 7.87
N GLN A 149 4.95 1.40 8.96
CA GLN A 149 6.42 1.51 9.08
C GLN A 149 7.13 0.76 7.95
N GLN A 150 6.67 -0.43 7.57
CA GLN A 150 7.22 -1.15 6.42
C GLN A 150 7.04 -0.35 5.12
N GLY A 151 5.86 0.24 4.90
CA GLY A 151 5.60 1.10 3.75
C GLY A 151 6.58 2.28 3.69
N ASP A 152 6.75 2.98 4.81
CA ASP A 152 7.67 4.10 4.95
C ASP A 152 9.12 3.69 4.72
N LEU A 153 9.59 2.60 5.33
CA LEU A 153 10.96 2.11 5.16
C LEU A 153 11.27 1.81 3.69
N ILE A 154 10.33 1.17 2.98
CA ILE A 154 10.46 0.83 1.56
C ILE A 154 10.44 2.11 0.70
N ALA A 155 9.52 3.04 0.95
CA ALA A 155 9.42 4.30 0.22
C ALA A 155 10.64 5.22 0.45
N HIS A 156 11.17 5.25 1.68
CA HIS A 156 12.36 6.00 2.05
C HIS A 156 13.64 5.40 1.45
N TYR A 157 13.75 4.07 1.39
CA TYR A 157 14.80 3.40 0.63
C TYR A 157 14.76 3.80 -0.85
N PHE A 158 13.57 3.78 -1.45
CA PHE A 158 13.38 4.18 -2.84
C PHE A 158 13.83 5.62 -3.11
N ASP A 159 13.43 6.56 -2.25
CA ASP A 159 13.88 7.95 -2.31
C ASP A 159 15.41 8.04 -2.27
N ALA A 160 16.02 7.44 -1.25
CA ALA A 160 17.46 7.48 -1.01
C ALA A 160 18.29 6.83 -2.13
N ARG A 161 17.78 5.77 -2.75
CA ARG A 161 18.53 4.95 -3.70
C ARG A 161 18.32 5.33 -5.16
N HIS A 162 17.13 5.81 -5.53
CA HIS A 162 16.69 5.91 -6.91
C HIS A 162 16.25 7.30 -7.36
N LEU A 163 16.02 8.23 -6.45
CA LEU A 163 15.68 9.61 -6.79
C LEU A 163 16.91 10.52 -6.70
N ALA A 164 16.87 11.63 -7.43
CA ALA A 164 17.95 12.63 -7.48
C ALA A 164 17.58 13.92 -6.71
N GLY A 165 16.64 13.81 -5.77
CA GLY A 165 16.09 14.96 -5.05
C GLY A 165 17.15 15.83 -4.39
N ASN A 166 16.81 17.09 -4.10
CA ASN A 166 17.75 18.05 -3.49
C ASN A 166 17.23 18.66 -2.18
N GLY A 167 16.11 18.15 -1.66
CA GLY A 167 15.50 18.61 -0.42
C GLY A 167 16.18 18.07 0.83
N LYS A 168 16.01 18.76 1.98
CA LYS A 168 16.57 18.34 3.29
C LYS A 168 16.14 16.93 3.69
N LEU A 169 14.88 16.56 3.44
CA LEU A 169 14.36 15.22 3.74
C LEU A 169 15.03 14.14 2.88
N HIS A 170 15.21 14.41 1.59
CA HIS A 170 15.94 13.51 0.69
C HIS A 170 17.38 13.33 1.17
N ALA A 171 18.10 14.42 1.45
CA ALA A 171 19.47 14.36 1.96
C ALA A 171 19.58 13.55 3.27
N ARG A 172 18.61 13.70 4.19
CA ARG A 172 18.54 12.89 5.41
C ARG A 172 18.36 11.40 5.08
N ARG A 173 17.45 11.05 4.18
CA ARG A 173 17.18 9.66 3.77
C ARG A 173 18.37 9.05 3.05
N VAL A 174 19.06 9.80 2.19
CA VAL A 174 20.34 9.39 1.59
C VAL A 174 21.38 9.07 2.67
N GLY A 175 21.50 9.92 3.70
CA GLY A 175 22.37 9.65 4.86
C GLY A 175 21.99 8.42 5.68
N LEU A 176 20.71 8.01 5.63
CA LEU A 176 20.18 6.81 6.29
C LEU A 176 20.15 5.57 5.38
N LEU A 177 20.67 5.65 4.15
CA LEU A 177 20.65 4.52 3.22
C LEU A 177 21.25 3.23 3.81
N PRO A 178 22.37 3.24 4.56
CA PRO A 178 22.89 2.02 5.19
C PRO A 178 21.92 1.39 6.19
N PHE A 179 21.14 2.21 6.91
CA PHE A 179 20.10 1.71 7.83
C PHE A 179 18.98 1.03 7.04
N TYR A 180 18.48 1.68 5.98
CA TYR A 180 17.44 1.09 5.13
C TYR A 180 17.90 -0.22 4.49
N GLU A 181 19.12 -0.27 3.96
CA GLU A 181 19.70 -1.49 3.38
C GLU A 181 19.84 -2.61 4.42
N ALA A 182 20.20 -2.29 5.67
CA ALA A 182 20.32 -3.28 6.74
C ALA A 182 18.96 -3.85 7.19
N VAL A 183 17.93 -3.00 7.28
CA VAL A 183 16.56 -3.41 7.64
C VAL A 183 15.91 -4.21 6.51
N LEU A 184 16.15 -3.79 5.26
CA LEU A 184 15.57 -4.38 4.05
C LEU A 184 16.43 -5.50 3.44
N ALA A 185 17.52 -5.92 4.07
CA ALA A 185 18.48 -6.87 3.48
C ALA A 185 17.81 -8.13 2.90
N ASP A 186 16.90 -8.76 3.66
CA ASP A 186 16.17 -9.96 3.21
C ASP A 186 15.12 -9.63 2.13
N PHE A 187 14.49 -8.46 2.21
CA PHE A 187 13.55 -7.96 1.20
C PHE A 187 14.25 -7.71 -0.13
N LEU A 188 15.41 -7.04 -0.13
CA LEU A 188 16.19 -6.77 -1.34
C LEU A 188 16.72 -8.05 -1.99
N LYS A 189 16.94 -9.10 -1.18
CA LYS A 189 17.35 -10.43 -1.67
C LYS A 189 16.19 -11.21 -2.30
N ASN A 190 15.03 -11.21 -1.64
CA ASN A 190 13.85 -11.93 -2.11
C ASN A 190 12.56 -11.23 -1.68
N PRO A 191 12.05 -10.25 -2.46
CA PRO A 191 10.83 -9.54 -2.10
C PRO A 191 9.59 -10.43 -2.20
N ALA A 192 9.68 -11.68 -2.66
CA ALA A 192 8.55 -12.61 -2.70
C ALA A 192 8.40 -13.46 -1.41
N ASP A 193 9.28 -13.29 -0.41
CA ASP A 193 9.19 -14.05 0.85
C ASP A 193 8.09 -13.50 1.77
N ALA A 194 7.02 -14.28 1.98
CA ALA A 194 5.93 -13.93 2.89
C ALA A 194 6.35 -13.77 4.36
N LYS A 195 7.53 -14.29 4.77
CA LYS A 195 8.09 -14.06 6.12
C LYS A 195 8.50 -12.60 6.35
N LEU A 196 8.57 -11.80 5.29
CA LEU A 196 8.85 -10.37 5.35
C LEU A 196 7.67 -9.54 5.86
N LEU A 197 6.46 -10.12 5.87
CA LEU A 197 5.26 -9.46 6.37
C LEU A 197 5.37 -9.12 7.87
N PRO A 198 4.63 -8.09 8.34
CA PRO A 198 4.65 -7.69 9.74
C PRO A 198 4.30 -8.86 10.67
N LYS A 199 5.10 -9.08 11.70
CA LYS A 199 4.78 -10.04 12.77
C LYS A 199 3.66 -9.54 13.69
N HIS A 200 3.43 -8.23 13.72
CA HIS A 200 2.48 -7.58 14.61
C HIS A 200 2.00 -6.21 14.10
N ALA A 201 0.85 -5.76 14.59
CA ALA A 201 0.30 -4.43 14.35
C ALA A 201 0.53 -3.48 15.55
N ARG A 202 1.77 -3.34 16.05
CA ARG A 202 2.10 -2.44 17.17
C ARG A 202 2.14 -0.98 16.71
N VAL A 203 1.69 -0.08 17.58
CA VAL A 203 1.75 1.38 17.39
C VAL A 203 2.85 1.93 18.28
N GLY A 204 3.65 2.87 17.76
CA GLY A 204 4.82 3.39 18.45
C GLY A 204 6.04 2.47 18.38
N ARG A 205 7.10 2.89 19.08
CA ARG A 205 8.40 2.21 19.14
C ARG A 205 8.37 0.90 19.94
#